data_AF-A0A932J2W3-F1
#
_entry.id   AF-A0A932J2W3-F1
#
_cell.length_a   1.000
_cell.length_b   1.000
_cell.length_c   1.000
_cell.angle_alpha   90.00
_cell.angle_beta   90.00
_cell.angle_gamma   90.00
#
_symmetry.space_group_name_H-M   'P 1'
#
loop_
_entity.id
_entity.type
_entity.pdbx_description
1 polymer ?
#
loop_
_entity_poly.entity_id
_entity_poly.type
_entity_poly.pdbx_seq_one_letter_code
_entity_poly.pdbx_strand_id
1 'polypeptide(L)'
;MKVFSIRGGIFASSIALALLLVACATPQHSNRPAPPPISVNQTTTNASASSSRAAHLPTSFSFPALQNSSRQQIVNRVTWGVMPASLQQTQNLGVNQYLSQQLRASPPQLPSAIQAQIDAMRVTQTPLLKLMQDLERVRINADQNTASKEDAKKDYQQEMHALAREAASRSLLRSLYSEQQLQEQMVSFWMNHFNIHHGKHNVRAMLGDFEEHAIRPFALGRFQDLLHATATHPAMLRYLDNEHNAANKINENYARELMELHTMGVNGGYSQRDVQELARVLTGVGISINPDSPRMKPQFERLYVRQGMFEFNPLRHDFGA
;
A
#
# COMPACT_ATOMS: atom_id res chain seq x y z
N MET A 1 11.86 23.22 -28.39
CA MET A 1 11.25 22.30 -27.40
C MET A 1 12.15 22.24 -26.17
N LYS A 2 11.77 22.95 -25.10
CA LYS A 2 12.44 22.96 -23.79
C LYS A 2 11.41 22.46 -22.77
N VAL A 3 11.75 21.39 -22.06
CA VAL A 3 10.93 20.80 -21.00
C VAL A 3 11.12 21.64 -19.73
N PHE A 4 10.01 22.09 -19.14
CA PHE A 4 9.99 22.98 -17.99
C PHE A 4 10.48 22.25 -16.72
N SER A 5 11.55 22.81 -16.15
CA SER A 5 11.98 22.64 -14.77
C SER A 5 11.48 23.85 -14.00
N ILE A 6 10.77 23.66 -12.89
CA ILE A 6 10.56 24.70 -11.88
C ILE A 6 11.01 24.14 -10.53
N ARG A 7 12.11 24.68 -10.03
CA ARG A 7 12.57 24.59 -8.64
C ARG A 7 12.16 25.85 -7.88
N GLY A 8 11.90 25.69 -6.59
CA GLY A 8 11.68 26.74 -5.57
C GLY A 8 10.22 26.70 -5.10
N GLY A 9 9.86 26.28 -3.88
CA GLY A 9 10.50 26.50 -2.58
C GLY A 9 9.90 27.78 -1.97
N ILE A 10 9.01 27.63 -0.97
CA ILE A 10 8.64 28.54 0.14
C ILE A 10 7.19 28.21 0.60
N PHE A 11 7.09 27.79 1.86
CA PHE A 11 5.96 27.84 2.81
C PHE A 11 4.54 27.45 2.34
N ALA A 12 4.03 26.37 2.93
CA ALA A 12 2.62 26.28 3.32
C ALA A 12 2.51 25.54 4.66
N SER A 13 2.82 26.27 5.73
CA SER A 13 2.25 26.03 7.05
C SER A 13 0.79 26.48 6.95
N SER A 14 -0.15 25.55 6.87
CA SER A 14 -1.58 25.87 6.91
C SER A 14 -2.15 25.47 8.26
N ILE A 15 -1.92 26.36 9.23
CA ILE A 15 -2.80 26.53 10.38
C ILE A 15 -4.15 27.00 9.82
N ALA A 16 -5.15 26.12 9.80
CA ALA A 16 -6.53 26.51 9.55
C ALA A 16 -7.13 27.04 10.86
N LEU A 17 -7.01 28.34 11.05
CA LEU A 17 -7.80 29.12 12.00
C LEU A 17 -9.22 29.28 11.42
N ALA A 18 -10.19 28.52 11.93
CA ALA A 18 -11.60 28.75 11.65
C ALA A 18 -12.27 29.41 12.85
N LEU A 19 -12.67 30.67 12.65
CA LEU A 19 -13.40 31.50 13.60
C LEU A 19 -14.75 30.88 14.01
N LEU A 20 -15.08 31.10 15.29
CA LEU A 20 -16.39 30.90 15.90
C LEU A 20 -17.54 31.50 15.08
N LEU A 21 -18.57 30.69 14.85
CA LEU A 21 -19.97 31.15 14.83
C LEU A 21 -20.83 30.09 15.53
N VAL A 22 -21.22 30.42 16.75
CA VAL A 22 -22.16 29.66 17.58
C VAL A 22 -23.56 29.83 17.02
N ALA A 23 -24.20 28.74 16.62
CA ALA A 23 -25.63 28.64 16.49
C ALA A 23 -26.11 27.39 17.22
N CYS A 24 -26.92 27.58 18.26
CA CYS A 24 -27.50 26.53 19.07
C CYS A 24 -28.46 25.67 18.22
N ALA A 25 -28.13 24.39 18.05
CA ALA A 25 -29.07 23.36 17.64
C ALA A 25 -28.98 22.19 18.63
N THR A 26 -30.11 21.91 19.26
CA THR A 26 -30.29 20.86 20.27
C THR A 26 -30.02 19.46 19.69
N PRO A 27 -29.29 18.56 20.38
CA PRO A 27 -29.04 17.22 19.88
C PRO A 27 -30.23 16.29 20.15
N GLN A 28 -30.85 15.77 19.08
CA GLN A 28 -31.71 14.59 19.17
C GLN A 28 -30.85 13.34 19.29
N HIS A 29 -30.83 12.74 20.48
CA HIS A 29 -30.25 11.42 20.72
C HIS A 29 -31.02 10.35 19.95
N SER A 30 -30.41 9.78 18.90
CA SER A 30 -30.89 8.53 18.30
C SER A 30 -30.20 7.35 19.00
N ASN A 31 -30.96 6.63 19.84
CA ASN A 31 -30.53 5.37 20.43
C ASN A 31 -30.49 4.30 19.34
N ARG A 32 -29.32 4.00 18.78
CA ARG A 32 -29.10 2.75 18.03
C ARG A 32 -28.28 1.78 18.90
N PRO A 33 -28.70 0.52 19.05
CA PRO A 33 -27.94 -0.47 19.81
C PRO A 33 -26.63 -0.81 19.12
N ALA A 34 -25.59 -1.08 19.91
CA ALA A 34 -24.26 -1.47 19.44
C ALA A 34 -24.33 -2.78 18.62
N PRO A 35 -23.55 -2.92 17.54
CA PRO A 35 -23.46 -4.18 16.80
C PRO A 35 -22.79 -5.27 17.66
N PRO A 36 -23.20 -6.54 17.51
CA PRO A 36 -22.67 -7.64 18.31
C PRO A 36 -21.19 -7.91 18.01
N PRO A 37 -20.42 -8.46 18.97
CA PRO A 37 -19.00 -8.76 18.80
C PRO A 37 -18.78 -9.82 17.71
N ILE A 38 -17.85 -9.54 16.81
CA ILE A 38 -17.39 -10.45 15.76
C ILE A 38 -16.68 -11.65 16.43
N SER A 39 -17.25 -12.84 16.30
CA SER A 39 -16.63 -14.08 16.77
C SER A 39 -15.58 -14.55 15.77
N VAL A 40 -14.30 -14.46 16.14
CA VAL A 40 -13.18 -15.00 15.35
C VAL A 40 -12.94 -16.45 15.78
N ASN A 41 -13.45 -17.42 15.01
CA ASN A 41 -13.09 -18.82 15.19
C ASN A 41 -11.68 -19.05 14.64
N GLN A 42 -10.73 -19.27 15.55
CA GLN A 42 -9.39 -19.76 15.22
C GLN A 42 -9.49 -21.22 14.77
N THR A 43 -9.39 -21.46 13.47
CA THR A 43 -9.13 -22.80 12.95
C THR A 43 -7.76 -22.77 12.30
N THR A 44 -6.80 -23.40 12.96
CA THR A 44 -5.46 -23.68 12.46
C THR A 44 -5.55 -24.70 11.32
N THR A 45 -5.40 -24.22 10.08
CA THR A 45 -5.17 -25.11 8.92
C THR A 45 -4.13 -24.49 7.99
N ASN A 46 -3.03 -25.23 7.83
CA ASN A 46 -1.95 -25.12 6.87
C ASN A 46 -2.19 -24.17 5.68
N ALA A 47 -1.32 -23.16 5.57
CA ALA A 47 -1.24 -22.27 4.41
C ALA A 47 -0.67 -23.02 3.20
N SER A 48 -1.55 -23.72 2.48
CA SER A 48 -1.33 -24.15 1.11
C SER A 48 -2.54 -23.73 0.28
N ALA A 49 -2.30 -22.80 -0.65
CA ALA A 49 -3.16 -22.38 -1.75
C ALA A 49 -4.54 -21.76 -1.39
N SER A 50 -4.62 -20.43 -1.53
CA SER A 50 -5.84 -19.77 -1.98
C SER A 50 -5.50 -18.74 -3.07
N SER A 51 -5.07 -19.23 -4.22
CA SER A 51 -5.36 -18.51 -5.46
C SER A 51 -6.88 -18.58 -5.69
N SER A 52 -7.44 -17.54 -6.31
CA SER A 52 -8.86 -17.39 -6.67
C SER A 52 -9.82 -16.84 -5.60
N ARG A 53 -9.73 -15.52 -5.36
CA ARG A 53 -10.92 -14.67 -5.20
C ARG A 53 -10.82 -13.38 -6.04
N ALA A 54 -10.21 -13.49 -7.23
CA ALA A 54 -10.42 -12.49 -8.26
C ALA A 54 -11.92 -12.51 -8.60
N ALA A 55 -12.56 -11.34 -8.54
CA ALA A 55 -13.93 -11.15 -8.98
C ALA A 55 -14.16 -11.83 -10.35
N HIS A 56 -15.36 -12.39 -10.57
CA HIS A 56 -15.78 -13.05 -11.81
C HIS A 56 -15.67 -12.12 -13.03
N LEU A 57 -14.45 -11.90 -13.53
CA LEU A 57 -14.24 -11.30 -14.84
C LEU A 57 -14.65 -12.35 -15.89
N PRO A 58 -15.38 -11.94 -16.95
CA PRO A 58 -15.66 -12.81 -18.07
C PRO A 58 -14.36 -13.49 -18.54
N THR A 59 -14.39 -14.82 -18.72
CA THR A 59 -13.23 -15.56 -19.24
C THR A 59 -12.95 -15.26 -20.71
N SER A 60 -13.89 -14.57 -21.38
CA SER A 60 -13.81 -14.08 -22.74
C SER A 60 -14.69 -12.83 -22.93
N PHE A 61 -14.19 -11.87 -23.69
CA PHE A 61 -14.93 -10.70 -24.16
C PHE A 61 -15.28 -10.88 -25.63
N SER A 62 -16.35 -10.24 -26.12
CA SER A 62 -16.71 -10.22 -27.54
C SER A 62 -16.74 -8.79 -28.05
N PHE A 63 -15.80 -8.46 -28.93
CA PHE A 63 -15.80 -7.20 -29.67
C PHE A 63 -16.26 -7.42 -31.13
N PRO A 64 -16.93 -6.45 -31.77
CA PRO A 64 -17.25 -6.49 -33.20
C PRO A 64 -15.97 -6.59 -34.05
N ALA A 65 -16.08 -6.87 -35.35
CA ALA A 65 -14.92 -6.92 -36.23
C ALA A 65 -14.16 -5.58 -36.23
N LEU A 66 -12.90 -5.60 -35.77
CA LEU A 66 -12.08 -4.40 -35.58
C LEU A 66 -11.14 -4.17 -36.76
N GLN A 67 -11.11 -2.93 -37.24
CA GLN A 67 -10.10 -2.45 -38.19
C GLN A 67 -8.70 -2.45 -37.54
N ASN A 68 -7.64 -2.46 -38.35
CA ASN A 68 -6.25 -2.45 -37.86
C ASN A 68 -5.97 -1.24 -36.95
N SER A 69 -6.48 -0.06 -37.30
CA SER A 69 -6.39 1.16 -36.49
C SER A 69 -7.04 0.99 -35.12
N SER A 70 -8.19 0.31 -35.05
CA SER A 70 -8.86 -0.01 -33.78
C SER A 70 -8.04 -0.95 -32.91
N ARG A 71 -7.34 -1.93 -33.48
CA ARG A 71 -6.44 -2.81 -32.71
C ARG A 71 -5.28 -2.04 -32.09
N GLN A 72 -4.66 -1.14 -32.85
CA GLN A 72 -3.59 -0.27 -32.34
C GLN A 72 -4.08 0.60 -31.19
N GLN A 73 -5.27 1.21 -31.31
CA GLN A 73 -5.86 2.00 -30.24
C GLN A 73 -6.14 1.19 -28.98
N ILE A 74 -6.60 -0.07 -29.12
CA ILE A 74 -6.83 -0.96 -27.98
C ILE A 74 -5.52 -1.29 -27.29
N VAL A 75 -4.51 -1.74 -28.05
CA VAL A 75 -3.18 -2.03 -27.49
C VAL A 75 -2.64 -0.80 -26.76
N ASN A 76 -2.68 0.38 -27.38
CA ASN A 76 -2.21 1.62 -26.74
C ASN A 76 -2.92 1.97 -25.43
N ARG A 77 -4.18 1.57 -25.26
CA ARG A 77 -4.95 1.84 -24.03
C ARG A 77 -4.62 0.90 -22.88
N VAL A 78 -4.18 -0.32 -23.18
CA VAL A 78 -3.94 -1.36 -22.17
C VAL A 78 -2.45 -1.68 -21.99
N THR A 79 -1.58 -0.86 -22.60
CA THR A 79 -0.13 -0.96 -22.47
C THR A 79 0.51 0.42 -22.35
N TRP A 80 1.79 0.48 -21.96
CA TRP A 80 2.58 1.73 -21.92
C TRP A 80 2.84 2.37 -23.29
N GLY A 81 2.26 1.81 -24.35
CA GLY A 81 2.43 2.23 -25.73
C GLY A 81 2.40 1.04 -26.69
N VAL A 82 2.14 1.34 -27.96
CA VAL A 82 2.12 0.32 -29.01
C VAL A 82 3.54 -0.16 -29.32
N MET A 83 3.82 -1.44 -29.07
CA MET A 83 5.08 -2.09 -29.49
C MET A 83 4.81 -3.06 -30.65
N PRO A 84 5.78 -3.29 -31.55
CA PRO A 84 5.63 -4.29 -32.61
C PRO A 84 5.24 -5.67 -32.08
N ALA A 85 5.84 -6.10 -30.96
CA ALA A 85 5.55 -7.37 -30.33
C ALA A 85 4.10 -7.47 -29.83
N SER A 86 3.58 -6.44 -29.16
CA SER A 86 2.20 -6.44 -28.65
C SER A 86 1.15 -6.37 -29.76
N LEU A 87 1.46 -5.68 -30.87
CA LEU A 87 0.61 -5.72 -32.08
C LEU A 87 0.59 -7.11 -32.73
N GLN A 88 1.75 -7.73 -32.89
CA GLN A 88 1.87 -9.07 -33.48
C GLN A 88 1.15 -10.11 -32.61
N GLN A 89 1.30 -10.05 -31.29
CA GLN A 89 0.57 -10.89 -30.36
C GLN A 89 -0.94 -10.69 -30.46
N THR A 90 -1.40 -9.44 -30.52
CA THR A 90 -2.83 -9.12 -30.71
C THR A 90 -3.37 -9.63 -32.05
N GLN A 91 -2.56 -9.58 -33.12
CA GLN A 91 -2.92 -10.11 -34.43
C GLN A 91 -3.04 -11.65 -34.42
N ASN A 92 -2.11 -12.33 -33.75
CA ASN A 92 -2.07 -13.79 -33.69
C ASN A 92 -3.19 -14.38 -32.82
N LEU A 93 -3.44 -13.78 -31.64
CA LEU A 93 -4.45 -14.25 -30.68
C LEU A 93 -5.86 -13.75 -31.00
N GLY A 94 -5.96 -12.63 -31.72
CA GLY A 94 -7.17 -11.83 -31.77
C GLY A 94 -7.38 -11.02 -30.50
N VAL A 95 -8.12 -9.91 -30.64
CA VAL A 95 -8.30 -8.90 -29.58
C VAL A 95 -8.96 -9.46 -28.32
N ASN A 96 -9.98 -10.31 -28.48
CA ASN A 96 -10.71 -10.89 -27.35
C ASN A 96 -9.79 -11.71 -26.43
N GLN A 97 -8.95 -12.58 -27.03
CA GLN A 97 -8.03 -13.42 -26.26
C GLN A 97 -6.89 -12.59 -25.68
N TYR A 98 -6.35 -11.62 -26.43
CA TYR A 98 -5.32 -10.70 -25.94
C TYR A 98 -5.80 -9.93 -24.70
N LEU A 99 -6.98 -9.31 -24.75
CA LEU A 99 -7.54 -8.60 -23.60
C LEU A 99 -7.85 -9.52 -22.42
N SER A 100 -8.32 -10.74 -22.70
CA SER A 100 -8.55 -11.75 -21.65
C SER A 100 -7.24 -12.15 -20.97
N GLN A 101 -6.10 -12.15 -21.67
CA GLN A 101 -4.78 -12.36 -21.07
C GLN A 101 -4.34 -11.15 -20.23
N GLN A 102 -4.55 -9.93 -20.71
CA GLN A 102 -4.22 -8.70 -19.95
C GLN A 102 -5.01 -8.56 -18.64
N LEU A 103 -6.23 -9.11 -18.59
CA LEU A 103 -7.10 -9.07 -17.41
C LEU A 103 -6.88 -10.23 -16.43
N ARG A 104 -5.99 -11.18 -16.73
CA ARG A 104 -5.64 -12.25 -15.79
C ARG A 104 -4.50 -11.82 -14.89
N ALA A 105 -4.73 -11.90 -13.58
CA ALA A 105 -3.68 -11.77 -12.58
C ALA A 105 -2.80 -13.03 -12.62
N SER A 106 -1.78 -13.01 -13.46
CA SER A 106 -0.72 -14.02 -13.51
C SER A 106 0.61 -13.39 -13.10
N PRO A 107 1.56 -14.15 -12.54
CA PRO A 107 2.93 -13.67 -12.39
C PRO A 107 3.46 -13.15 -13.74
N PRO A 108 4.16 -12.00 -13.77
CA PRO A 108 4.65 -11.39 -14.98
C PRO A 108 5.55 -12.38 -15.69
N GLN A 109 5.20 -12.75 -16.93
CA GLN A 109 6.14 -13.46 -17.78
C GLN A 109 7.20 -12.45 -18.23
N LEU A 110 8.42 -12.65 -17.73
CA LEU A 110 9.58 -11.80 -18.01
C LEU A 110 10.65 -12.63 -18.75
N PRO A 111 11.47 -12.01 -19.61
CA PRO A 111 12.67 -12.66 -20.14
C PRO A 111 13.55 -13.16 -18.99
N SER A 112 14.12 -14.35 -19.12
CA SER A 112 14.87 -15.03 -18.04
C SER A 112 16.00 -14.17 -17.46
N ALA A 113 16.71 -13.42 -18.31
CA ALA A 113 17.77 -12.50 -17.88
C ALA A 113 17.23 -11.34 -17.01
N ILE A 114 16.00 -10.87 -17.27
CA ILE A 114 15.36 -9.81 -16.49
C ILE A 114 14.82 -10.38 -15.18
N GLN A 115 14.22 -11.57 -15.21
CA GLN A 115 13.79 -12.27 -14.01
C GLN A 115 14.96 -12.51 -13.06
N ALA A 116 16.10 -13.00 -13.57
CA ALA A 116 17.31 -13.21 -12.78
C ALA A 116 17.84 -11.92 -12.12
N GLN A 117 17.73 -10.76 -12.80
CA GLN A 117 18.10 -9.47 -12.21
C GLN A 117 17.18 -9.09 -11.05
N ILE A 118 15.86 -9.29 -11.20
CA ILE A 118 14.88 -9.01 -10.14
C ILE A 118 15.07 -9.95 -8.95
N ASP A 119 15.30 -11.23 -9.23
CA ASP A 119 15.52 -12.26 -8.21
C ASP A 119 16.80 -12.03 -7.43
N ALA A 120 17.80 -11.34 -8.02
CA ALA A 120 19.04 -10.97 -7.35
C ALA A 120 18.89 -9.79 -6.35
N MET A 121 17.78 -9.05 -6.39
CA MET A 121 17.58 -7.86 -5.55
C MET A 121 17.23 -8.23 -4.10
N ARG A 122 17.77 -7.49 -3.14
CA ARG A 122 17.48 -7.71 -1.71
C ARG A 122 16.02 -7.50 -1.37
N VAL A 123 15.36 -6.51 -2.00
CA VAL A 123 13.91 -6.25 -1.84
C VAL A 123 13.02 -7.38 -2.38
N THR A 124 13.59 -8.33 -3.13
CA THR A 124 12.90 -9.54 -3.61
C THR A 124 13.23 -10.75 -2.73
N GLN A 125 14.49 -10.88 -2.31
CA GLN A 125 14.96 -12.05 -1.55
C GLN A 125 14.63 -12.01 -0.06
N THR A 126 14.55 -10.82 0.53
CA THR A 126 14.53 -10.66 1.99
C THR A 126 13.13 -10.26 2.46
N PRO A 127 12.50 -11.04 3.37
CA PRO A 127 11.23 -10.65 3.98
C PRO A 127 11.33 -9.28 4.68
N LEU A 128 10.29 -8.45 4.57
CA LEU A 128 10.30 -7.08 5.10
C LEU A 128 10.71 -6.99 6.57
N LEU A 129 10.17 -7.86 7.44
CA LEU A 129 10.51 -7.85 8.87
C LEU A 129 12.02 -8.01 9.09
N LYS A 130 12.65 -8.94 8.36
CA LYS A 130 14.09 -9.21 8.45
C LYS A 130 14.90 -8.01 7.95
N LEU A 131 14.49 -7.44 6.82
CA LEU A 131 15.10 -6.24 6.25
C LEU A 131 15.11 -5.08 7.27
N MET A 132 13.96 -4.84 7.90
CA MET A 132 13.80 -3.76 8.88
C MET A 132 14.55 -4.02 10.18
N GLN A 133 14.65 -5.29 10.64
CA GLN A 133 15.46 -5.66 11.78
C GLN A 133 16.97 -5.46 11.52
N ASP A 134 17.43 -5.78 10.31
CA ASP A 134 18.83 -5.56 9.94
C ASP A 134 19.16 -4.07 9.85
N LEU A 135 18.26 -3.27 9.26
CA LEU A 135 18.38 -1.81 9.25
C LEU A 135 18.37 -1.20 10.65
N GLU A 136 17.51 -1.69 11.55
CA GLU A 136 17.47 -1.21 12.94
C GLU A 136 18.78 -1.53 13.68
N ARG A 137 19.39 -2.70 13.43
CA ARG A 137 20.71 -3.04 13.99
C ARG A 137 21.78 -2.06 13.52
N VAL A 138 21.79 -1.72 12.23
CA VAL A 138 22.72 -0.70 11.68
C VAL A 138 22.48 0.65 12.35
N ARG A 139 21.21 1.05 12.52
CA ARG A 139 20.83 2.31 13.19
C ARG A 139 21.32 2.38 14.64
N ILE A 140 21.09 1.32 15.42
CA ILE A 140 21.53 1.24 16.84
C ILE A 140 23.05 1.30 16.94
N ASN A 141 23.76 0.54 16.10
CA ASN A 141 25.22 0.56 16.07
C ASN A 141 25.76 1.97 15.73
N ALA A 142 25.10 2.68 14.82
CA ALA A 142 25.43 4.06 14.48
C ALA A 142 25.23 5.04 15.64
N ASP A 143 24.19 4.84 16.46
CA ASP A 143 23.94 5.68 17.63
C ASP A 143 24.94 5.42 18.77
N GLN A 144 25.41 4.17 18.92
CA GLN A 144 26.35 3.76 19.97
C GLN A 144 27.81 4.11 19.66
N ASN A 145 28.20 4.18 18.38
CA ASN A 145 29.58 4.44 17.98
C ASN A 145 29.89 5.94 17.92
N THR A 146 30.24 6.53 19.05
CA THR A 146 30.50 7.98 19.18
C THR A 146 31.70 8.48 18.38
N ALA A 147 32.69 7.63 18.11
CA ALA A 147 33.92 7.99 17.38
C ALA A 147 33.74 8.04 15.85
N SER A 148 32.76 7.32 15.29
CA SER A 148 32.50 7.23 13.84
C SER A 148 31.01 7.36 13.49
N LYS A 149 30.29 8.14 14.32
CA LYS A 149 28.84 8.33 14.23
C LYS A 149 28.37 8.82 12.86
N GLU A 150 29.17 9.67 12.20
CA GLU A 150 28.82 10.24 10.90
C GLU A 150 28.93 9.19 9.79
N ASP A 151 29.98 8.37 9.80
CA ASP A 151 30.16 7.27 8.84
C ASP A 151 29.05 6.22 9.00
N ALA A 152 28.74 5.83 10.24
CA ALA A 152 27.69 4.84 10.49
C ALA A 152 26.28 5.35 10.12
N LYS A 153 26.00 6.64 10.30
CA LYS A 153 24.77 7.27 9.78
C LYS A 153 24.75 7.26 8.26
N LYS A 154 25.87 7.57 7.61
CA LYS A 154 25.99 7.56 6.15
C LYS A 154 25.73 6.17 5.60
N ASP A 155 26.27 5.12 6.22
CA ASP A 155 26.02 3.72 5.84
C ASP A 155 24.54 3.36 5.95
N TYR A 156 23.88 3.71 7.07
CA TYR A 156 22.44 3.52 7.22
C TYR A 156 21.64 4.23 6.11
N GLN A 157 21.99 5.48 5.77
CA GLN A 157 21.30 6.20 4.69
C GLN A 157 21.55 5.52 3.33
N GLN A 158 22.77 5.07 3.05
CA GLN A 158 23.14 4.37 1.82
C GLN A 158 22.37 3.07 1.65
N GLU A 159 22.26 2.26 2.70
CA GLU A 159 21.47 1.02 2.72
C GLU A 159 20.01 1.30 2.36
N MET A 160 19.40 2.28 3.02
CA MET A 160 18.02 2.70 2.74
C MET A 160 17.83 3.20 1.31
N HIS A 161 18.81 3.92 0.74
CA HIS A 161 18.77 4.38 -0.65
C HIS A 161 18.99 3.25 -1.65
N ALA A 162 19.80 2.24 -1.33
CA ALA A 162 19.98 1.07 -2.16
C ALA A 162 18.65 0.31 -2.32
N LEU A 163 17.93 0.08 -1.22
CA LEU A 163 16.63 -0.59 -1.23
C LEU A 163 15.58 0.18 -2.04
N ALA A 164 15.54 1.51 -1.88
CA ALA A 164 14.65 2.35 -2.67
C ALA A 164 14.97 2.28 -4.17
N ARG A 165 16.26 2.25 -4.54
CA ARG A 165 16.70 2.10 -5.93
C ARG A 165 16.35 0.73 -6.48
N GLU A 166 16.55 -0.34 -5.73
CA GLU A 166 16.15 -1.70 -6.15
C GLU A 166 14.65 -1.77 -6.39
N ALA A 167 13.82 -1.23 -5.48
CA ALA A 167 12.38 -1.18 -5.67
C ALA A 167 11.99 -0.45 -6.96
N ALA A 168 12.58 0.74 -7.21
CA ALA A 168 12.35 1.49 -8.44
C ALA A 168 12.83 0.74 -9.70
N SER A 169 14.00 0.10 -9.65
CA SER A 169 14.54 -0.71 -10.74
C SER A 169 13.63 -1.92 -11.05
N ARG A 170 13.14 -2.63 -10.03
CA ARG A 170 12.21 -3.75 -10.21
C ARG A 170 10.91 -3.31 -10.90
N SER A 171 10.33 -2.20 -10.43
CA SER A 171 9.11 -1.61 -10.99
C SER A 171 9.29 -1.23 -12.46
N LEU A 172 10.44 -0.60 -12.79
CA LEU A 172 10.79 -0.23 -14.16
C LEU A 172 11.00 -1.46 -15.06
N LEU A 173 11.75 -2.47 -14.60
CA LEU A 173 11.98 -3.69 -15.36
C LEU A 173 10.67 -4.41 -15.68
N ARG A 174 9.74 -4.49 -14.73
CA ARG A 174 8.41 -5.06 -14.98
C ARG A 174 7.62 -4.22 -15.97
N SER A 175 7.59 -2.90 -15.80
CA SER A 175 6.89 -1.99 -16.71
C SER A 175 7.38 -2.12 -18.16
N LEU A 176 8.67 -2.33 -18.36
CA LEU A 176 9.27 -2.46 -19.70
C LEU A 176 9.12 -3.85 -20.31
N TYR A 177 9.25 -4.91 -19.52
CA TYR A 177 9.42 -6.27 -20.04
C TYR A 177 8.26 -7.24 -19.73
N SER A 178 7.35 -6.89 -18.82
CA SER A 178 6.20 -7.72 -18.51
C SER A 178 5.25 -7.78 -19.69
N GLU A 179 4.83 -8.98 -20.07
CA GLU A 179 3.74 -9.15 -21.05
C GLU A 179 2.38 -8.72 -20.48
N GLN A 180 2.24 -8.60 -19.15
CA GLN A 180 1.01 -8.19 -18.45
C GLN A 180 0.96 -6.66 -18.24
N GLN A 181 1.07 -5.93 -19.34
CA GLN A 181 1.19 -4.47 -19.34
C GLN A 181 0.02 -3.74 -18.67
N LEU A 182 -1.21 -4.26 -18.80
CA LEU A 182 -2.37 -3.67 -18.12
C LEU A 182 -2.22 -3.74 -16.59
N GLN A 183 -1.71 -4.86 -16.07
CA GLN A 183 -1.44 -4.98 -14.64
C GLN A 183 -0.40 -3.96 -14.20
N GLU A 184 0.70 -3.78 -14.93
CA GLU A 184 1.75 -2.81 -14.57
C GLU A 184 1.24 -1.35 -14.61
N GLN A 185 0.36 -1.01 -15.55
CA GLN A 185 -0.33 0.29 -15.56
C GLN A 185 -1.21 0.48 -14.33
N MET A 186 -1.97 -0.55 -13.95
CA MET A 186 -2.82 -0.48 -12.77
C MET A 186 -2.02 -0.44 -11.47
N VAL A 187 -0.90 -1.17 -11.37
CA VAL A 187 0.05 -1.05 -10.24
C VAL A 187 0.54 0.39 -10.14
N SER A 188 0.98 0.99 -11.25
CA SER A 188 1.43 2.38 -11.27
C SER A 188 0.31 3.34 -10.85
N PHE A 189 -0.91 3.17 -11.37
CA PHE A 189 -2.07 3.96 -10.97
C PHE A 189 -2.34 3.88 -9.46
N TRP A 190 -2.38 2.66 -8.91
CA TRP A 190 -2.66 2.46 -7.49
C TRP A 190 -1.51 2.90 -6.57
N MET A 191 -0.26 2.79 -7.01
CA MET A 191 0.90 3.38 -6.30
C MET A 191 0.82 4.91 -6.23
N ASN A 192 0.18 5.55 -7.21
CA ASN A 192 -0.10 6.99 -7.17
C ASN A 192 -1.34 7.34 -6.32
N HIS A 193 -2.38 6.48 -6.32
CA HIS A 193 -3.59 6.68 -5.52
C HIS A 193 -3.36 6.46 -4.02
N PHE A 194 -2.63 5.40 -3.67
CA PHE A 194 -2.19 5.07 -2.31
C PHE A 194 -0.74 5.50 -2.09
N ASN A 195 -0.42 6.75 -2.43
CA ASN A 195 0.96 7.21 -2.42
C ASN A 195 1.58 7.19 -1.02
N ILE A 196 2.86 6.86 -0.97
CA ILE A 196 3.71 7.01 0.21
C ILE A 196 4.93 7.85 -0.15
N HIS A 197 5.31 8.80 0.71
CA HIS A 197 6.49 9.62 0.45
C HIS A 197 7.77 8.94 0.97
N HIS A 198 8.67 8.58 0.06
CA HIS A 198 9.92 7.90 0.40
C HIS A 198 10.83 8.71 1.36
N GLY A 199 10.71 10.05 1.39
CA GLY A 199 11.48 10.90 2.29
C GLY A 199 11.02 10.85 3.75
N LYS A 200 9.84 10.29 4.04
CA LYS A 200 9.32 10.19 5.41
C LYS A 200 9.95 9.00 6.14
N HIS A 201 10.65 9.29 7.24
CA HIS A 201 11.30 8.29 8.11
C HIS A 201 12.12 7.26 7.31
N ASN A 202 11.83 5.97 7.53
CA ASN A 202 12.41 4.82 6.81
C ASN A 202 11.39 4.15 5.87
N VAL A 203 10.34 4.88 5.44
CA VAL A 203 9.32 4.35 4.51
C VAL A 203 9.96 3.86 3.20
N ARG A 204 11.04 4.50 2.74
CA ARG A 204 11.74 4.10 1.50
C ARG A 204 12.31 2.69 1.49
N ALA A 205 12.58 2.06 2.65
CA ALA A 205 12.99 0.65 2.70
C ALA A 205 11.80 -0.31 2.52
N MET A 206 10.58 0.17 2.73
CA MET A 206 9.35 -0.64 2.63
C MET A 206 8.69 -0.52 1.26
N LEU A 207 9.20 0.33 0.37
CA LEU A 207 8.58 0.62 -0.93
C LEU A 207 8.44 -0.62 -1.81
N GLY A 208 9.48 -1.46 -1.85
CA GLY A 208 9.44 -2.71 -2.59
C GLY A 208 8.35 -3.66 -2.05
N ASP A 209 8.26 -3.81 -0.74
CA ASP A 209 7.26 -4.68 -0.10
C ASP A 209 5.83 -4.15 -0.32
N PHE A 210 5.66 -2.83 -0.23
CA PHE A 210 4.37 -2.18 -0.48
C PHE A 210 3.86 -2.42 -1.90
N GLU A 211 4.72 -2.24 -2.91
CA GLU A 211 4.37 -2.56 -4.29
C GLU A 211 4.03 -4.06 -4.45
N GLU A 212 4.89 -4.96 -3.94
CA GLU A 212 4.80 -6.40 -4.17
C GLU A 212 3.61 -7.06 -3.48
N HIS A 213 3.35 -6.68 -2.22
CA HIS A 213 2.43 -7.41 -1.35
C HIS A 213 1.12 -6.64 -1.07
N ALA A 214 1.13 -5.30 -1.10
CA ALA A 214 -0.08 -4.52 -0.85
C ALA A 214 -0.81 -4.07 -2.13
N ILE A 215 -0.07 -3.76 -3.21
CA ILE A 215 -0.67 -3.19 -4.42
C ILE A 215 -0.83 -4.24 -5.52
N ARG A 216 0.27 -4.85 -5.95
CA ARG A 216 0.33 -5.70 -7.15
C ARG A 216 -0.61 -6.91 -7.13
N PRO A 217 -0.84 -7.62 -6.01
CA PRO A 217 -1.76 -8.76 -5.97
C PRO A 217 -3.22 -8.35 -6.19
N PHE A 218 -3.57 -7.10 -5.88
CA PHE A 218 -4.93 -6.58 -5.91
C PHE A 218 -5.17 -5.54 -7.01
N ALA A 219 -4.19 -5.26 -7.87
CA ALA A 219 -4.24 -4.19 -8.87
C ALA A 219 -5.39 -4.32 -9.89
N LEU A 220 -5.80 -5.55 -10.21
CA LEU A 220 -6.95 -5.87 -11.07
C LEU A 220 -8.14 -6.45 -10.27
N GLY A 221 -8.07 -6.40 -8.95
CA GLY A 221 -9.00 -7.05 -8.03
C GLY A 221 -10.09 -6.13 -7.50
N ARG A 222 -10.67 -6.51 -6.36
CA ARG A 222 -11.69 -5.71 -5.67
C ARG A 222 -11.01 -4.57 -4.91
N PHE A 223 -11.54 -3.36 -5.07
CA PHE A 223 -11.02 -2.18 -4.36
C PHE A 223 -10.99 -2.36 -2.84
N GLN A 224 -11.98 -3.05 -2.25
CA GLN A 224 -11.99 -3.34 -0.81
C GLN A 224 -10.76 -4.14 -0.35
N ASP A 225 -10.35 -5.13 -1.14
CA ASP A 225 -9.22 -6.00 -0.78
C ASP A 225 -7.91 -5.22 -0.91
N LEU A 226 -7.78 -4.39 -1.96
CA LEU A 226 -6.67 -3.45 -2.15
C LEU A 226 -6.60 -2.43 -1.00
N LEU A 227 -7.72 -1.81 -0.64
CA LEU A 227 -7.81 -0.83 0.45
C LEU A 227 -7.41 -1.46 1.78
N HIS A 228 -7.86 -2.68 2.07
CA HIS A 228 -7.47 -3.38 3.30
C HIS A 228 -5.98 -3.70 3.32
N ALA A 229 -5.43 -4.16 2.19
CA ALA A 229 -4.01 -4.47 2.06
C ALA A 229 -3.14 -3.23 2.26
N THR A 230 -3.49 -2.09 1.65
CA THR A 230 -2.75 -0.83 1.86
C THR A 230 -2.93 -0.31 3.28
N ALA A 231 -4.12 -0.44 3.85
CA ALA A 231 -4.43 0.09 5.18
C ALA A 231 -3.75 -0.60 6.34
N THR A 232 -3.41 -1.87 6.15
CA THR A 232 -2.69 -2.68 7.13
C THR A 232 -1.20 -2.76 6.82
N HIS A 233 -0.73 -2.20 5.70
CA HIS A 233 0.67 -2.28 5.32
C HIS A 233 1.56 -1.39 6.20
N PRO A 234 2.70 -1.89 6.70
CA PRO A 234 3.59 -1.13 7.57
C PRO A 234 4.05 0.23 7.00
N ALA A 235 4.29 0.29 5.70
CA ALA A 235 4.66 1.52 5.02
C ALA A 235 3.60 2.63 5.15
N MET A 236 2.32 2.28 4.99
CA MET A 236 1.21 3.23 5.06
C MET A 236 0.96 3.67 6.51
N LEU A 237 0.95 2.72 7.45
CA LEU A 237 0.77 2.99 8.88
C LEU A 237 1.85 3.93 9.44
N ARG A 238 3.10 3.78 8.99
CA ARG A 238 4.20 4.70 9.32
C ARG A 238 4.10 6.02 8.55
N TYR A 239 3.77 5.98 7.27
CA TYR A 239 3.66 7.19 6.45
C TYR A 239 2.58 8.14 6.98
N LEU A 240 1.49 7.63 7.54
CA LEU A 240 0.39 8.44 8.06
C LEU A 240 0.35 8.51 9.59
N ASP A 241 1.44 8.11 10.25
CA ASP A 241 1.65 8.17 11.71
C ASP A 241 0.62 7.41 12.55
N ASN A 242 -0.09 6.43 11.96
CA ASN A 242 -1.03 5.60 12.71
C ASN A 242 -0.30 4.66 13.69
N GLU A 243 0.99 4.36 13.46
CA GLU A 243 1.79 3.63 14.45
C GLU A 243 1.85 4.31 15.83
N HIS A 244 1.55 5.62 15.90
CA HIS A 244 1.45 6.42 17.13
C HIS A 244 0.02 6.63 17.63
N ASN A 245 -1.00 6.17 16.90
CA ASN A 245 -2.40 6.31 17.27
C ASN A 245 -2.76 5.35 18.42
N ALA A 246 -3.24 5.87 19.54
CA ALA A 246 -3.57 5.09 20.73
C ALA A 246 -4.73 5.72 21.51
N ALA A 247 -5.40 4.96 22.36
CA ALA A 247 -6.57 5.38 23.11
C ALA A 247 -6.39 6.69 23.89
N ASN A 248 -5.20 6.92 24.46
CA ASN A 248 -4.87 8.13 25.21
C ASN A 248 -4.22 9.23 24.36
N LYS A 249 -4.01 8.99 23.07
CA LYS A 249 -3.34 9.89 22.12
C LYS A 249 -3.86 9.63 20.71
N ILE A 250 -5.11 10.04 20.47
CA ILE A 250 -5.76 9.88 19.17
C ILE A 250 -5.00 10.68 18.11
N ASN A 251 -4.71 10.03 16.98
CA ASN A 251 -4.16 10.66 15.80
C ASN A 251 -5.16 10.50 14.64
N GLU A 252 -5.80 11.60 14.25
CA GLU A 252 -6.79 11.62 13.16
C GLU A 252 -6.18 11.53 11.77
N ASN A 253 -4.87 11.73 11.61
CA ASN A 253 -4.24 11.90 10.30
C ASN A 253 -4.56 10.75 9.35
N TYR A 254 -4.39 9.50 9.80
CA TYR A 254 -4.67 8.38 8.91
C TYR A 254 -6.16 8.20 8.61
N ALA A 255 -7.03 8.36 9.61
CA ALA A 255 -8.48 8.30 9.41
C ALA A 255 -8.96 9.33 8.40
N ARG A 256 -8.45 10.57 8.51
CA ARG A 256 -8.76 11.66 7.60
C ARG A 256 -8.36 11.31 6.18
N GLU A 257 -7.11 10.92 5.96
CA GLU A 257 -6.57 10.57 4.65
C GLU A 257 -7.30 9.37 4.02
N LEU A 258 -7.68 8.38 4.83
CA LEU A 258 -8.46 7.23 4.38
C LEU A 258 -9.81 7.66 3.82
N MET A 259 -10.51 8.56 4.51
CA MET A 259 -11.81 9.08 4.09
C MET A 259 -11.68 10.06 2.92
N GLU A 260 -10.76 11.02 3.03
CA GLU A 260 -10.58 12.15 2.11
C GLU A 260 -9.92 11.75 0.81
N LEU A 261 -8.72 11.16 0.87
CA LEU A 261 -7.90 10.95 -0.32
C LEU A 261 -8.06 9.54 -0.89
N HIS A 262 -8.25 8.54 -0.03
CA HIS A 262 -8.21 7.15 -0.48
C HIS A 262 -9.57 6.57 -0.84
N THR A 263 -10.69 7.09 -0.33
CA THR A 263 -12.01 6.49 -0.55
C THR A 263 -13.08 7.45 -1.07
N MET A 264 -13.53 8.42 -0.26
CA MET A 264 -14.78 9.15 -0.50
C MET A 264 -14.61 10.55 -1.11
N GLY A 265 -13.41 11.13 -1.03
CA GLY A 265 -13.18 12.52 -1.44
C GLY A 265 -13.51 13.51 -0.32
N VAL A 266 -12.96 14.73 -0.40
CA VAL A 266 -13.14 15.81 0.60
C VAL A 266 -14.62 16.16 0.84
N ASN A 267 -15.49 15.96 -0.15
CA ASN A 267 -16.93 16.21 -0.05
C ASN A 267 -17.75 14.90 -0.06
N GLY A 268 -17.18 13.82 0.46
CA GLY A 268 -17.72 12.46 0.42
C GLY A 268 -18.92 12.18 1.33
N GLY A 269 -19.48 13.20 1.99
CA GLY A 269 -20.67 13.06 2.84
C GLY A 269 -20.40 12.57 4.28
N TYR A 270 -19.14 12.62 4.74
CA TYR A 270 -18.77 12.35 6.13
C TYR A 270 -18.53 13.67 6.89
N SER A 271 -18.63 13.59 8.22
CA SER A 271 -18.42 14.70 9.14
C SER A 271 -17.06 14.61 9.83
N GLN A 272 -16.62 15.70 10.46
CA GLN A 272 -15.46 15.68 11.35
C GLN A 272 -15.58 14.64 12.48
N ARG A 273 -16.81 14.38 12.93
CA ARG A 273 -17.06 13.33 13.93
C ARG A 273 -16.75 11.95 13.39
N ASP A 274 -17.07 11.67 12.13
CA ASP A 274 -16.79 10.37 11.51
C ASP A 274 -15.27 10.13 11.38
N VAL A 275 -14.49 11.18 11.09
CA VAL A 275 -13.02 11.13 11.11
C VAL A 275 -12.52 10.74 12.50
N GLN A 276 -13.08 11.35 13.54
CA GLN A 276 -12.72 11.06 14.94
C GLN A 276 -13.07 9.63 15.34
N GLU A 277 -14.27 9.16 15.01
CA GLU A 277 -14.68 7.79 15.33
C GLU A 277 -13.84 6.77 14.55
N LEU A 278 -13.52 7.04 13.29
CA LEU A 278 -12.59 6.19 12.54
C LEU A 278 -11.18 6.21 13.14
N ALA A 279 -10.69 7.37 13.60
CA ALA A 279 -9.41 7.46 14.28
C ALA A 279 -9.39 6.62 15.56
N ARG A 280 -10.49 6.58 16.32
CA ARG A 280 -10.67 5.71 17.49
C ARG A 280 -10.65 4.24 17.09
N VAL A 281 -11.37 3.85 16.04
CA VAL A 281 -11.35 2.48 15.49
C VAL A 281 -9.92 2.05 15.10
N LEU A 282 -9.10 2.96 14.57
CA LEU A 282 -7.72 2.69 14.16
C LEU A 282 -6.69 2.73 15.30
N THR A 283 -7.09 3.05 16.54
CA THR A 283 -6.16 3.01 17.68
C THR A 283 -5.62 1.61 17.91
N GLY A 284 -4.34 1.50 18.27
CA GLY A 284 -3.69 0.20 18.48
C GLY A 284 -3.34 -0.56 17.21
N VAL A 285 -3.84 -0.15 16.03
CA VAL A 285 -3.33 -0.59 14.74
C VAL A 285 -1.99 0.09 14.48
N GLY A 286 -0.93 -0.68 14.37
CA GLY A 286 0.41 -0.13 14.23
C GLY A 286 1.41 -1.15 13.72
N ILE A 287 2.68 -0.89 14.03
CA ILE A 287 3.77 -1.73 13.57
C ILE A 287 4.74 -2.10 14.68
N SER A 288 5.23 -3.33 14.64
CA SER A 288 6.21 -3.86 15.58
C SER A 288 7.31 -4.63 14.86
N ILE A 289 8.56 -4.21 15.08
CA ILE A 289 9.76 -4.90 14.61
C ILE A 289 10.33 -5.87 15.65
N ASN A 290 9.91 -5.75 16.91
CA ASN A 290 10.38 -6.58 18.02
C ASN A 290 9.74 -7.97 17.90
N PRO A 291 10.49 -9.08 17.82
CA PRO A 291 9.91 -10.42 17.72
C PRO A 291 8.96 -10.78 18.89
N ASP A 292 9.17 -10.19 20.07
CA ASP A 292 8.39 -10.51 21.25
C ASP A 292 7.05 -9.78 21.28
N SER A 293 6.01 -10.48 21.72
CA SER A 293 4.70 -9.88 22.00
C SER A 293 4.73 -9.11 23.32
N PRO A 294 3.99 -7.99 23.42
CA PRO A 294 3.86 -7.27 24.68
C PRO A 294 3.19 -8.16 25.73
N ARG A 295 3.63 -8.04 27.00
CA ARG A 295 2.97 -8.72 28.11
C ARG A 295 1.58 -8.12 28.32
N MET A 296 0.55 -8.95 28.32
CA MET A 296 -0.84 -8.50 28.48
C MET A 296 -1.65 -9.48 29.34
N LYS A 297 -2.82 -9.04 29.81
CA LYS A 297 -3.75 -9.91 30.54
C LYS A 297 -4.42 -10.91 29.58
N PRO A 298 -4.83 -12.11 30.02
CA PRO A 298 -5.43 -13.13 29.15
C PRO A 298 -6.63 -12.67 28.31
N GLN A 299 -7.41 -11.72 28.82
CA GLN A 299 -8.54 -11.13 28.10
C GLN A 299 -8.13 -10.38 26.82
N PHE A 300 -6.92 -9.82 26.78
CA PHE A 300 -6.40 -9.07 25.63
C PHE A 300 -5.58 -9.95 24.68
N GLU A 301 -5.02 -11.06 25.15
CA GLU A 301 -4.23 -11.99 24.32
C GLU A 301 -5.03 -12.50 23.12
N ARG A 302 -6.33 -12.73 23.30
CA ARG A 302 -7.24 -13.18 22.23
C ARG A 302 -7.50 -12.12 21.15
N LEU A 303 -7.30 -10.85 21.48
CA LEU A 303 -7.52 -9.73 20.57
C LEU A 303 -6.24 -9.31 19.86
N TYR A 304 -5.08 -9.69 20.37
CA TYR A 304 -3.79 -9.36 19.77
C TYR A 304 -3.64 -10.03 18.41
N VAL A 305 -3.35 -9.25 17.37
CA VAL A 305 -3.09 -9.75 16.02
C VAL A 305 -1.71 -9.30 15.58
N ARG A 306 -0.93 -10.21 15.02
CA ARG A 306 0.37 -9.91 14.42
C ARG A 306 0.56 -10.63 13.09
N GLN A 307 0.96 -9.88 12.07
CA GLN A 307 1.29 -10.41 10.75
C GLN A 307 2.56 -9.71 10.23
N GLY A 308 3.70 -10.39 10.33
CA GLY A 308 5.00 -9.77 10.07
C GLY A 308 5.22 -8.55 10.97
N MET A 309 5.31 -7.37 10.35
CA MET A 309 5.42 -6.10 11.06
C MET A 309 4.09 -5.48 11.47
N PHE A 310 2.97 -5.85 10.83
CA PHE A 310 1.65 -5.35 11.21
C PHE A 310 1.27 -5.88 12.59
N GLU A 311 0.72 -5.00 13.43
CA GLU A 311 0.22 -5.34 14.75
C GLU A 311 -1.11 -4.63 15.02
N PHE A 312 -2.07 -5.36 15.60
CA PHE A 312 -3.13 -4.77 16.40
C PHE A 312 -2.86 -5.05 17.87
N ASN A 313 -2.61 -3.97 18.63
CA ASN A 313 -2.29 -4.02 20.04
C ASN A 313 -3.49 -3.55 20.89
N PRO A 314 -4.22 -4.48 21.53
CA PRO A 314 -5.42 -4.13 22.30
C PRO A 314 -5.12 -3.29 23.53
N LEU A 315 -3.89 -3.28 24.06
CA LEU A 315 -3.51 -2.39 25.17
C LEU A 315 -3.48 -0.91 24.76
N ARG A 316 -3.42 -0.64 23.45
CA ARG A 316 -3.39 0.71 22.88
C ARG A 316 -4.72 1.10 22.25
N HIS A 317 -5.70 0.19 22.21
CA HIS A 317 -6.97 0.40 21.53
C HIS A 317 -8.01 1.06 22.44
N ASP A 318 -8.78 1.99 21.89
CA ASP A 318 -9.95 2.59 22.52
C ASP A 318 -11.17 1.71 22.25
N PHE A 319 -11.64 1.00 23.27
CA PHE A 319 -12.82 0.14 23.18
C PHE A 319 -14.15 0.89 23.31
N GLY A 320 -14.13 2.22 23.44
CA GLY A 320 -15.30 3.03 23.73
C GLY A 320 -15.70 2.91 25.21
N ALA A 321 -15.47 3.99 25.95
CA ALA A 321 -16.15 4.25 27.21
C ALA A 321 -17.27 5.28 26.98
#